data_AF-A0A551YMJ6-F1
#
_entry.id   AF-A0A551YMJ6-F1
#
_cell.length_a   1.000
_cell.length_b   1.000
_cell.length_c   1.000
_cell.angle_alpha   90.00
_cell.angle_beta   90.00
_cell.angle_gamma   90.00
#
_symmetry.space_group_name_H-M   'P 1'
#
loop_
_entity.id
_entity.type
_entity.pdbx_description
1 polymer ?
#
loop_
_entity_poly.entity_id
_entity_poly.type
_entity_poly.pdbx_seq_one_letter_code
_entity_poly.pdbx_strand_id
1 'polypeptide(L)' 'MKITVIVPPIKCQGIKTKLVSSIKSLADQQNCERWIEPLCGSELVAFNLQPQKALY' A
#
# COMPACT_ATOMS: atom_id res chain seq x y z
N MET A 1 -2.24 -7.18 16.04
CA MET A 1 -1.60 -5.86 16.32
C MET A 1 -2.29 -4.80 15.50
N LYS A 2 -2.59 -3.63 16.09
CA LYS A 2 -3.24 -2.52 15.37
C LYS A 2 -2.16 -1.78 14.56
N ILE A 3 -2.22 -1.87 13.23
CA ILE A 3 -1.30 -1.16 12.34
C ILE A 3 -1.75 0.30 12.27
N THR A 4 -0.87 1.24 12.60
CA THR A 4 -1.11 2.66 12.34
C THR A 4 -0.93 2.91 10.85
N VAL A 5 -2.04 3.20 10.16
CA VAL A 5 -2.02 3.50 8.72
C VAL A 5 -1.56 4.93 8.50
N ILE A 6 -0.49 5.11 7.73
CA ILE A 6 -0.05 6.42 7.23
C ILE A 6 -1.02 6.83 6.13
N VAL A 7 -1.72 7.95 6.32
CA VAL A 7 -2.68 8.48 5.35
C VAL A 7 -2.09 9.72 4.67
N PRO A 8 -1.79 9.66 3.36
CA PRO A 8 -1.27 10.80 2.60
C PRO A 8 -2.24 12.01 2.62
N PRO A 9 -1.73 13.25 2.61
CA PRO A 9 -2.54 14.47 2.70
C PRO A 9 -3.24 14.84 1.39
N ILE A 10 -3.51 13.86 0.51
CA ILE A 10 -4.15 14.04 -0.79
C ILE A 10 -5.43 13.20 -0.81
N LYS A 11 -6.57 13.86 -1.02
CA LYS A 11 -7.86 13.18 -1.15
C LYS A 11 -7.93 12.49 -2.52
N CYS A 12 -8.19 11.19 -2.52
CA CYS A 12 -8.47 10.42 -3.73
C CYS A 12 -9.73 9.58 -3.53
N GLN A 13 -10.54 9.47 -4.60
CA GLN A 13 -11.68 8.55 -4.61
C GLN A 13 -11.17 7.10 -4.54
N GLY A 14 -11.77 6.26 -3.70
CA GLY A 14 -11.35 4.87 -3.55
C GLY A 14 -10.09 4.66 -2.72
N ILE A 15 -9.73 5.59 -1.83
CA ILE A 15 -8.58 5.45 -0.94
C ILE A 15 -8.69 4.18 -0.06
N LYS A 16 -7.65 3.35 -0.06
CA LYS A 16 -7.68 1.98 0.48
C LYS A 16 -7.40 1.90 2.00
N THR A 17 -7.69 2.94 2.79
CA THR A 17 -7.30 3.07 4.23
C THR A 17 -7.71 1.89 5.09
N LYS A 18 -8.90 1.32 4.84
CA LYS A 18 -9.42 0.16 5.57
C LYS A 18 -8.83 -1.18 5.13
N LEU A 19 -8.18 -1.23 3.97
CA LEU A 19 -7.68 -2.47 3.36
C LEU A 19 -6.17 -2.66 3.50
N VAL A 20 -5.43 -1.62 3.91
CA VAL A 20 -3.96 -1.64 4.02
C VAL A 20 -3.45 -2.84 4.80
N SER A 21 -4.07 -3.18 5.94
CA SER A 21 -3.65 -4.32 6.76
C SER A 21 -3.81 -5.66 6.02
N SER A 22 -4.91 -5.85 5.29
CA SER A 22 -5.16 -7.08 4.54
C SER A 22 -4.23 -7.19 3.32
N ILE A 23 -4.00 -6.06 2.64
CA ILE A 23 -3.06 -6.00 1.51
C ILE A 23 -1.65 -6.34 1.97
N LYS A 24 -1.20 -5.75 3.07
CA LYS A 24 0.12 -6.06 3.65
C LYS A 24 0.24 -7.53 4.02
N SER A 25 -0.75 -8.09 4.71
CA SER A 25 -0.75 -9.51 5.09
C SER A 25 -0.65 -10.45 3.88
N LEU A 26 -1.30 -10.10 2.76
CA LEU A 26 -1.22 -10.89 1.54
C LEU A 26 0.13 -10.68 0.83
N ALA A 27 0.63 -9.44 0.79
CA ALA A 27 1.92 -9.12 0.18
C ALA A 27 3.09 -9.80 0.91
N ASP A 28 3.07 -9.85 2.25
CA ASP A 28 4.09 -10.51 3.07
C ASP A 28 4.17 -12.02 2.83
N GLN A 29 3.11 -12.63 2.26
CA GLN A 29 3.09 -14.04 1.87
C GLN A 29 3.66 -14.29 0.46
N GLN A 30 3.92 -13.23 -0.30
CA GLN A 30 4.47 -13.33 -1.66
C GLN A 30 5.98 -13.08 -1.66
N ASN A 31 6.71 -13.84 -2.47
CA ASN A 31 8.13 -13.61 -2.69
C ASN A 31 8.33 -12.79 -3.98
N CYS A 32 7.94 -11.52 -3.95
CA CYS A 32 8.06 -10.60 -5.08
C CYS A 32 9.16 -9.56 -4.84
N GLU A 33 10.04 -9.34 -5.82
CA GLU A 33 11.12 -8.35 -5.69
C GLU A 33 10.70 -6.90 -5.93
N ARG A 34 9.58 -6.69 -6.63
CA ARG A 34 9.11 -5.36 -7.03
C ARG A 34 7.60 -5.25 -6.87
N TRP A 35 7.16 -4.16 -6.24
CA TRP A 35 5.77 -3.75 -6.20
C TRP A 35 5.39 -3.03 -7.49
N ILE A 36 4.30 -3.43 -8.13
CA ILE A 36 3.76 -2.77 -9.33
C ILE A 36 2.36 -2.28 -9.00
N GLU A 37 2.10 -0.97 -9.04
CA GLU A 37 0.79 -0.40 -8.73
C GLU A 37 0.36 0.64 -9.77
N PRO A 38 -0.16 0.20 -10.93
CA PRO A 38 -0.56 1.09 -12.03
C PRO A 38 -1.67 2.09 -11.70
N LEU A 39 -2.39 1.85 -10.59
CA LEU A 39 -3.50 2.65 -10.09
C LEU A 39 -3.23 3.07 -8.64
N CYS A 40 -2.12 3.77 -8.44
CA CYS A 40 -1.60 4.16 -7.13
C CYS A 40 -2.46 5.23 -6.42
N GLY A 41 -3.10 6.12 -7.18
CA GLY A 41 -3.95 7.19 -6.62
C GLY A 41 -3.16 8.10 -5.67
N SER A 42 -3.48 8.05 -4.38
CA SER A 42 -2.76 8.80 -3.34
C SER A 42 -1.51 8.07 -2.80
N GLU A 43 -1.12 6.94 -3.41
CA GLU A 43 0.03 6.10 -3.00
C GLU A 43 -0.06 5.51 -1.58
N LEU A 44 -1.27 5.49 -0.99
CA LEU A 44 -1.50 5.01 0.38
C LEU A 44 -0.92 3.60 0.63
N VAL A 45 -1.11 2.68 -0.32
CA VAL A 45 -0.67 1.29 -0.14
C VAL A 45 0.85 1.23 -0.08
N ALA A 46 1.54 1.80 -1.05
CA ALA A 46 2.99 1.78 -1.13
C ALA A 46 3.68 2.46 0.07
N PHE A 47 3.14 3.59 0.56
CA PHE A 47 3.65 4.25 1.76
C PHE A 47 3.59 3.35 3.02
N ASN A 48 2.59 2.47 3.11
CA ASN A 48 2.42 1.58 4.26
C ASN A 48 3.11 0.21 4.09
N LEU A 49 3.32 -0.24 2.85
CA LEU A 49 4.02 -1.48 2.53
C LEU A 49 5.55 -1.29 2.50
N GLN A 50 6.03 -0.09 2.14
CA GLN A 50 7.44 0.25 2.01
C GLN A 50 8.26 -0.76 1.18
N PRO A 51 7.82 -1.11 -0.05
CA PRO A 51 8.57 -2.03 -0.89
C PRO A 51 9.95 -1.48 -1.26
N GLN A 52 10.97 -2.34 -1.34
CA GLN A 52 12.33 -1.90 -1.71
C GLN A 52 12.43 -1.38 -3.14
N LYS A 53 11.65 -1.98 -4.06
CA LYS A 53 11.53 -1.56 -5.46
C LYS A 53 10.05 -1.39 -5.77
N ALA A 54 9.68 -0.27 -6.35
CA ALA A 54 8.32 -0.03 -6.83
C ALA A 54 8.31 0.60 -8.23
N LEU A 55 7.26 0.29 -8.98
CA LEU A 55 6.86 1.00 -10.18
C LEU A 55 5.37 1.34 -10.03
N TYR A 56 5.04 2.61 -10.18
CA TYR A 56 3.68 3.15 -10.05
C TYR A 56 3.12 3.49 -11.42
#